data_AF-A0A9D6L2A8-F1
#
_entry.id   AF-A0A9D6L2A8-F1
#
_cell.length_a   1.000
_cell.length_b   1.000
_cell.length_c   1.000
_cell.angle_alpha   90.00
_cell.angle_beta   90.00
_cell.angle_gamma   90.00
#
_symmetry.space_group_name_H-M   'P 1'
#
loop_
_entity.id
_entity.type
_entity.pdbx_description
1 polymer ?
#
loop_
_entity_poly.entity_id
_entity_poly.type
_entity_poly.pdbx_seq_one_letter_code
_entity_poly.pdbx_strand_id
1 'polypeptide(L)'
;MATVAKATPQPVPPRSFGTSREDLNLYRIAQLQFDIAAEHLKLDPGLRQVLRTPKRIMEVAIPVKMDNGQLKVFTGFRVQHNIARGPAKGGMRYHPGVTLDEVKALASWMTWKTATVNIPYGGGKGGVICDPKRMSKSELERMTRRYFSEILPIVGPDKDIPAPDVYTDAQTMAWMMDTYSMTLGSTALGVVTGKPVSLGGSLGRNEATARGCLFVTEEACKV
;
A
#
# COMPACT_ATOMS: atom_id res chain seq x y z
N MET A 1 4.24 25.50 40.51
CA MET A 1 4.31 24.03 40.36
C MET A 1 2.89 23.53 40.16
N ALA A 2 2.50 23.22 38.92
CA ALA A 2 1.19 22.64 38.61
C ALA A 2 1.37 21.15 38.32
N THR A 3 0.77 20.32 39.15
CA THR A 3 0.80 18.86 39.07
C THR A 3 -0.05 18.40 37.90
N VAL A 4 0.57 17.79 36.89
CA VAL A 4 -0.15 17.16 35.76
C VAL A 4 -0.77 15.86 36.26
N ALA A 5 -2.10 15.81 36.31
CA ALA A 5 -2.84 14.59 36.63
C ALA A 5 -2.60 13.52 35.55
N LYS A 6 -2.12 12.34 35.94
CA LYS A 6 -2.03 11.18 35.06
C LYS A 6 -3.44 10.75 34.67
N ALA A 7 -3.72 10.74 33.37
CA ALA A 7 -4.96 10.18 32.84
C ALA A 7 -5.02 8.67 33.11
N THR A 8 -6.07 8.23 33.78
CA THR A 8 -6.37 6.82 34.04
C THR A 8 -6.76 6.14 32.71
N PRO A 9 -6.19 4.97 32.37
CA PRO A 9 -6.63 4.25 31.18
C PRO A 9 -8.09 3.81 31.37
N GLN A 10 -8.92 4.08 30.36
CA GLN A 10 -10.30 3.62 30.39
C GLN A 10 -10.35 2.09 30.32
N PRO A 11 -11.21 1.44 31.13
CA PRO A 11 -11.32 -0.02 31.12
C PRO A 11 -11.82 -0.50 29.77
N VAL A 12 -11.21 -1.59 29.28
CA VAL A 12 -11.66 -2.30 28.08
C VAL A 12 -13.08 -2.82 28.36
N PRO A 13 -14.09 -2.50 27.53
CA PRO A 13 -15.45 -2.92 27.78
C PRO A 13 -15.56 -4.46 27.73
N PRO A 14 -16.43 -5.06 28.57
CA PRO A 14 -16.63 -6.50 28.56
C PRO A 14 -17.17 -6.95 27.21
N ARG A 15 -16.68 -8.10 26.70
CA ARG A 15 -17.16 -8.71 25.45
C ARG A 15 -18.62 -9.13 25.62
N SER A 16 -19.54 -8.28 25.16
CA SER A 16 -20.95 -8.65 24.99
C SER A 16 -21.08 -9.58 23.78
N PHE A 17 -21.54 -10.82 23.99
CA PHE A 17 -22.01 -11.70 22.92
C PHE A 17 -23.42 -11.29 22.46
N GLY A 18 -23.60 -10.01 22.15
CA GLY A 18 -24.71 -9.52 21.33
C GLY A 18 -24.25 -9.44 19.89
N THR A 19 -25.15 -9.57 18.92
CA THR A 19 -24.88 -9.42 17.49
C THR A 19 -24.44 -7.99 17.14
N SER A 20 -23.25 -7.59 17.59
CA SER A 20 -22.56 -6.41 17.08
C SER A 20 -22.26 -6.70 15.62
N ARG A 21 -22.83 -5.91 14.69
CA ARG A 21 -22.39 -5.88 13.29
C ARG A 21 -20.86 -5.87 13.30
N GLU A 22 -20.24 -6.89 12.73
CA GLU A 22 -18.79 -6.92 12.57
C GLU A 22 -18.36 -5.62 11.87
N ASP A 23 -17.38 -4.93 12.45
CA ASP A 23 -16.84 -3.73 11.82
C ASP A 23 -15.93 -4.18 10.66
N LEU A 24 -16.48 -4.15 9.45
CA LEU A 24 -15.81 -4.54 8.22
C LEU A 24 -14.88 -3.43 7.68
N ASN A 25 -14.66 -2.34 8.42
CA ASN A 25 -13.67 -1.33 8.03
C ASN A 25 -12.25 -1.90 8.20
N LEU A 26 -11.59 -2.14 7.07
CA LEU A 26 -10.26 -2.75 7.02
C LEU A 26 -9.20 -1.94 7.79
N TYR A 27 -9.31 -0.61 7.85
CA TYR A 27 -8.35 0.21 8.58
C TYR A 27 -8.50 0.01 10.09
N ARG A 28 -9.74 -0.07 10.58
CA ARG A 28 -9.99 -0.37 11.99
C ARG A 28 -9.52 -1.78 12.36
N ILE A 29 -9.75 -2.76 11.48
CA ILE A 29 -9.24 -4.13 11.67
C ILE A 29 -7.70 -4.13 11.78
N ALA A 30 -7.00 -3.44 10.87
CA ALA A 30 -5.55 -3.33 10.91
C ALA A 30 -5.04 -2.64 12.20
N GLN A 31 -5.76 -1.63 12.69
CA GLN A 31 -5.45 -0.96 13.96
C GLN A 31 -5.64 -1.88 15.17
N LEU A 32 -6.73 -2.66 15.21
CA LEU A 32 -6.99 -3.63 16.28
C LEU A 32 -5.90 -4.71 16.35
N GLN A 33 -5.49 -5.23 15.19
CA GLN A 33 -4.38 -6.19 15.12
C GLN A 33 -3.07 -5.59 15.64
N PHE A 34 -2.78 -4.33 15.30
CA PHE A 34 -1.63 -3.62 15.83
C PHE A 34 -1.71 -3.44 17.36
N ASP A 35 -2.88 -3.08 17.89
CA ASP A 35 -3.05 -2.86 19.33
C ASP A 35 -2.75 -4.12 20.15
N ILE A 36 -3.23 -5.27 19.69
CA ILE A 36 -2.94 -6.56 20.31
C ILE A 36 -1.42 -6.78 20.40
N ALA A 37 -0.70 -6.59 19.29
CA ALA A 37 0.76 -6.72 19.28
C ALA A 37 1.46 -5.67 20.17
N ALA A 38 0.98 -4.42 20.14
CA ALA A 38 1.53 -3.32 20.93
C ALA A 38 1.36 -3.53 22.45
N GLU A 39 0.28 -4.19 22.87
CA GLU A 39 0.05 -4.60 24.25
C GLU A 39 1.06 -5.65 24.71
N HIS A 40 1.28 -6.70 23.91
CA HIS A 40 2.30 -7.71 24.20
C HIS A 40 3.71 -7.11 24.30
N LEU A 41 4.02 -6.14 23.45
CA LEU A 41 5.30 -5.44 23.44
C LEU A 41 5.41 -4.33 24.49
N LYS A 42 4.32 -4.02 25.22
CA LYS A 42 4.24 -2.92 26.20
C LYS A 42 4.74 -1.59 25.62
N LEU A 43 4.39 -1.30 24.36
CA LEU A 43 4.85 -0.09 23.68
C LEU A 43 4.37 1.16 24.39
N ASP A 44 5.24 2.18 24.44
CA ASP A 44 4.91 3.52 24.91
C ASP A 44 3.67 4.09 24.17
N PRO A 45 2.71 4.73 24.87
CA PRO A 45 1.49 5.25 24.25
C PRO A 45 1.73 6.22 23.09
N GLY A 46 2.77 7.06 23.17
CA GLY A 46 3.12 7.99 22.09
C GLY A 46 3.61 7.24 20.85
N LEU A 47 4.47 6.23 21.06
CA LEU A 47 4.93 5.37 19.97
C LEU A 47 3.77 4.60 19.32
N ARG A 48 2.78 4.14 20.10
CA ARG A 48 1.57 3.51 19.55
C ARG A 48 0.82 4.46 18.63
N GLN A 49 0.64 5.72 19.02
CA GLN A 49 -0.05 6.70 18.18
C GLN A 49 0.67 6.95 16.84
N VAL A 50 2.01 7.04 16.89
CA VAL A 50 2.84 7.17 15.68
C VAL A 50 2.68 5.96 14.76
N LEU A 51 2.70 4.75 15.30
CA LEU A 51 2.61 3.51 14.53
C LEU A 51 1.19 3.18 14.04
N ARG A 52 0.14 3.77 14.65
CA ARG A 52 -1.25 3.66 14.19
C ARG A 52 -1.57 4.59 13.01
N THR A 53 -0.81 5.66 12.86
CA THR A 53 -1.15 6.77 11.96
C THR A 53 -0.25 6.75 10.73
N PRO A 54 -0.81 6.69 9.51
CA PRO A 54 -0.02 6.82 8.30
C PRO A 54 0.74 8.14 8.28
N LYS A 55 2.04 8.07 7.99
CA LYS A 55 2.91 9.25 7.88
C LYS A 55 2.41 10.23 6.81
N ARG A 56 1.88 9.73 5.70
CA ARG A 56 1.39 10.54 4.58
C ARG A 56 0.26 9.83 3.84
N ILE A 57 -0.75 10.61 3.46
CA ILE A 57 -1.82 10.21 2.55
C ILE A 57 -1.85 11.23 1.43
N MET A 58 -1.82 10.77 0.18
CA MET A 58 -1.97 11.60 -1.01
C MET A 58 -3.17 11.09 -1.81
N GLU A 59 -4.17 11.93 -1.97
CA GLU A 59 -5.33 11.71 -2.85
C GLU A 59 -5.20 12.62 -4.07
N VAL A 60 -5.45 12.07 -5.26
CA VAL A 60 -5.23 12.76 -6.53
C VAL A 60 -6.41 12.56 -7.48
N ALA A 61 -6.72 13.59 -8.25
CA ALA A 61 -7.65 13.51 -9.37
C ALA A 61 -6.89 13.15 -10.65
N ILE A 62 -7.39 12.18 -11.41
CA ILE A 62 -6.74 11.62 -12.59
C ILE A 62 -7.65 11.84 -13.81
N PRO A 63 -7.55 12.98 -14.51
CA PRO A 63 -8.33 13.23 -15.71
C PRO A 63 -7.78 12.43 -16.89
N VAL A 64 -8.66 11.65 -17.55
CA VAL A 64 -8.31 10.78 -18.67
C VAL A 64 -9.32 10.98 -19.80
N LYS A 65 -8.83 11.18 -21.03
CA LYS A 65 -9.66 11.12 -22.22
C LYS A 65 -9.92 9.66 -22.58
N MET A 66 -11.20 9.27 -22.55
CA MET A 66 -11.69 7.94 -22.89
C MET A 66 -11.71 7.76 -24.42
N ASP A 67 -11.81 6.51 -24.88
CA ASP A 67 -11.78 6.20 -26.33
C ASP A 67 -13.00 6.75 -27.07
N ASN A 68 -14.13 6.91 -26.37
CA ASN A 68 -15.33 7.58 -26.87
C ASN A 68 -15.19 9.13 -26.95
N GLY A 69 -14.02 9.68 -26.63
CA GLY A 69 -13.72 11.11 -26.66
C GLY A 69 -14.10 11.88 -25.40
N GLN A 70 -14.87 11.29 -24.48
CA GLN A 70 -15.28 11.95 -23.23
C GLN A 70 -14.11 12.02 -22.23
N LEU A 71 -14.13 13.03 -21.36
CA LEU A 71 -13.23 13.11 -20.21
C LEU A 71 -13.85 12.42 -19.01
N LYS A 72 -13.06 11.57 -18.35
CA LYS A 72 -13.41 10.95 -17.07
C LYS A 72 -12.34 11.26 -16.05
N VAL A 73 -12.74 11.65 -14.85
CA VAL A 73 -11.83 11.89 -13.72
C VAL A 73 -11.92 10.70 -12.77
N PHE A 74 -10.81 10.01 -12.56
CA PHE A 74 -10.69 8.95 -11.56
C PHE A 74 -10.06 9.48 -10.28
N THR A 75 -10.37 8.86 -9.14
CA THR A 75 -9.70 9.14 -7.86
C THR A 75 -8.59 8.13 -7.63
N GLY A 76 -7.39 8.61 -7.32
CA GLY A 76 -6.23 7.81 -6.94
C GLY A 76 -5.77 8.12 -5.53
N PHE A 77 -5.16 7.13 -4.88
CA PHE A 77 -4.57 7.23 -3.56
C PHE A 77 -3.14 6.68 -3.57
N ARG A 78 -2.24 7.33 -2.84
CA ARG A 78 -0.97 6.78 -2.39
C ARG A 78 -0.77 7.07 -0.92
N VAL A 79 -0.68 6.02 -0.11
CA VAL A 79 -0.48 6.08 1.34
C VAL A 79 0.90 5.55 1.67
N GLN A 80 1.66 6.32 2.45
CA GLN A 80 2.94 5.93 3.04
C GLN A 80 2.72 5.82 4.54
N HIS A 81 2.66 4.60 5.05
CA HIS A 81 2.31 4.33 6.44
C HIS A 81 3.46 4.69 7.38
N ASN A 82 4.62 4.07 7.17
CA ASN A 82 5.81 4.33 7.96
C ASN A 82 7.03 4.14 7.06
N ILE A 83 8.06 4.98 7.23
CA ILE A 83 9.31 4.95 6.45
C ILE A 83 10.57 4.95 7.35
N ALA A 84 10.42 4.60 8.63
CA ALA A 84 11.52 4.66 9.59
C ALA A 84 12.65 3.67 9.28
N ARG A 85 12.34 2.52 8.66
CA ARG A 85 13.31 1.49 8.28
C ARG A 85 13.87 1.67 6.86
N GLY A 86 13.38 2.64 6.11
CA GLY A 86 13.72 2.85 4.70
C GLY A 86 12.53 3.31 3.84
N PRO A 87 12.70 3.34 2.51
CA PRO A 87 11.68 3.79 1.56
C PRO A 87 10.34 3.05 1.73
N ALA A 88 9.24 3.71 1.39
CA ALA A 88 7.94 3.04 1.37
C ALA A 88 7.92 1.95 0.28
N LYS A 89 7.30 0.81 0.58
CA LYS A 89 7.15 -0.29 -0.38
C LYS A 89 5.72 -0.81 -0.38
N GLY A 90 5.14 -0.91 -1.57
CA GLY A 90 3.93 -1.72 -1.76
C GLY A 90 3.12 -1.42 -3.01
N GLY A 91 2.17 -2.31 -3.26
CA GLY A 91 1.49 -2.45 -4.54
C GLY A 91 0.51 -1.34 -4.92
N MET A 92 0.07 -1.40 -6.18
CA MET A 92 -0.91 -0.52 -6.81
C MET A 92 -2.16 -1.33 -7.20
N ARG A 93 -3.31 -1.03 -6.60
CA ARG A 93 -4.57 -1.74 -6.85
C ARG A 93 -5.49 -0.94 -7.74
N TYR A 94 -5.98 -1.53 -8.83
CA TYR A 94 -7.03 -0.95 -9.65
C TYR A 94 -8.32 -1.72 -9.41
N HIS A 95 -9.31 -1.12 -8.76
CA HIS A 95 -10.56 -1.82 -8.46
C HIS A 95 -11.70 -0.81 -8.22
N PRO A 96 -12.95 -1.09 -8.64
CA PRO A 96 -14.05 -0.13 -8.47
C PRO A 96 -14.43 0.08 -7.00
N GLY A 97 -14.10 -0.90 -6.15
CA GLY A 97 -14.34 -0.84 -4.71
C GLY A 97 -13.17 -0.32 -3.87
N VAL A 98 -12.10 0.22 -4.47
CA VAL A 98 -11.00 0.81 -3.68
C VAL A 98 -11.55 1.92 -2.78
N THR A 99 -11.19 1.88 -1.50
CA THR A 99 -11.46 2.97 -0.54
C THR A 99 -10.17 3.46 0.09
N LEU A 100 -10.15 4.70 0.59
CA LEU A 100 -8.98 5.23 1.29
C LEU A 100 -8.61 4.38 2.52
N ASP A 101 -9.59 3.92 3.29
CA ASP A 101 -9.34 3.10 4.48
C ASP A 101 -8.76 1.73 4.14
N GLU A 102 -9.22 1.09 3.06
CA GLU A 102 -8.56 -0.11 2.54
C GLU A 102 -7.08 0.16 2.21
N VAL A 103 -6.77 1.26 1.53
CA VAL A 103 -5.39 1.60 1.16
C VAL A 103 -4.53 1.88 2.39
N LYS A 104 -5.07 2.55 3.42
CA LYS A 104 -4.39 2.73 4.72
C LYS A 104 -4.08 1.39 5.39
N ALA A 105 -5.08 0.51 5.49
CA ALA A 105 -4.92 -0.82 6.09
C ALA A 105 -3.82 -1.63 5.41
N LEU A 106 -3.85 -1.69 4.07
CA LEU A 106 -2.87 -2.40 3.26
C LEU A 106 -1.47 -1.78 3.38
N ALA A 107 -1.34 -0.45 3.51
CA ALA A 107 -0.05 0.22 3.74
C ALA A 107 0.51 -0.10 5.13
N SER A 108 -0.34 -0.18 6.16
CA SER A 108 0.05 -0.64 7.50
C SER A 108 0.56 -2.08 7.46
N TRP A 109 -0.17 -3.01 6.85
CA TRP A 109 0.30 -4.40 6.70
C TRP A 109 1.58 -4.53 5.88
N MET A 110 1.83 -3.65 4.90
CA MET A 110 3.12 -3.62 4.22
C MET A 110 4.27 -3.25 5.16
N THR A 111 4.05 -2.33 6.10
CA THR A 111 5.06 -1.98 7.13
C THR A 111 5.39 -3.19 8.00
N TRP A 112 4.36 -3.90 8.47
CA TRP A 112 4.53 -5.07 9.32
C TRP A 112 5.20 -6.20 8.57
N LYS A 113 4.75 -6.48 7.34
CA LYS A 113 5.33 -7.52 6.49
C LYS A 113 6.83 -7.30 6.26
N THR A 114 7.25 -6.10 5.86
CA THR A 114 8.67 -5.83 5.60
C THR A 114 9.50 -5.86 6.88
N ALA A 115 8.92 -5.44 8.01
CA ALA A 115 9.54 -5.57 9.32
C ALA A 115 9.76 -7.04 9.74
N THR A 116 8.72 -7.87 9.63
CA THR A 116 8.75 -9.29 10.03
C THR A 116 9.78 -10.10 9.25
N VAL A 117 9.90 -9.88 7.94
CA VAL A 117 10.92 -10.58 7.11
C VAL A 117 12.24 -9.80 6.98
N ASN A 118 12.46 -8.81 7.85
CA ASN A 118 13.69 -8.03 7.96
C ASN A 118 14.20 -7.38 6.64
N ILE A 119 13.29 -6.89 5.81
CA ILE A 119 13.63 -6.13 4.60
C ILE A 119 13.71 -4.63 4.95
N PRO A 120 14.72 -3.86 4.47
CA PRO A 120 14.93 -2.45 4.83
C PRO A 120 13.95 -1.50 4.11
N TYR A 121 12.65 -1.75 4.29
CA TYR A 121 11.57 -0.93 3.74
C TYR A 121 10.54 -0.61 4.81
N GLY A 122 9.94 0.56 4.63
CA GLY A 122 8.66 0.92 5.22
C GLY A 122 7.47 0.30 4.48
N GLY A 123 6.26 0.74 4.84
CA GLY A 123 5.02 0.32 4.19
C GLY A 123 4.39 1.41 3.37
N GLY A 124 4.04 1.09 2.12
CA GLY A 124 3.25 1.94 1.24
C GLY A 124 2.17 1.14 0.53
N LYS A 125 1.13 1.83 0.06
CA LYS A 125 0.13 1.25 -0.82
C LYS A 125 -0.50 2.35 -1.66
N GLY A 126 -0.91 2.03 -2.88
CA GLY A 126 -1.79 2.91 -3.63
C GLY A 126 -2.90 2.16 -4.31
N GLY A 127 -3.88 2.92 -4.78
CA GLY A 127 -4.96 2.38 -5.57
C GLY A 127 -5.70 3.45 -6.36
N VAL A 128 -6.40 3.02 -7.40
CA VAL A 128 -7.24 3.88 -8.23
C VAL A 128 -8.64 3.27 -8.28
N ILE A 129 -9.65 4.12 -8.07
CA ILE A 129 -11.06 3.72 -8.16
C ILE A 129 -11.43 3.63 -9.64
N CYS A 130 -11.22 2.46 -10.25
CA CYS A 130 -11.55 2.19 -11.64
C CYS A 130 -11.92 0.72 -11.86
N ASP A 131 -12.60 0.41 -12.96
CA ASP A 131 -12.87 -0.96 -13.38
C ASP A 131 -12.04 -1.29 -14.64
N PRO A 132 -10.86 -1.92 -14.50
CA PRO A 132 -10.00 -2.23 -15.63
C PRO A 132 -10.65 -3.16 -16.66
N LYS A 133 -11.65 -3.96 -16.28
CA LYS A 133 -12.32 -4.87 -17.20
C LYS A 133 -13.23 -4.14 -18.20
N ARG A 134 -13.59 -2.89 -17.89
CA ARG A 134 -14.41 -2.01 -18.73
C ARG A 134 -13.60 -0.94 -19.45
N MET A 135 -12.27 -1.03 -19.39
CA MET A 135 -11.37 -0.06 -20.00
C MET A 135 -10.57 -0.72 -21.10
N SER A 136 -10.31 0.01 -22.18
CA SER A 136 -9.37 -0.45 -23.18
C SER A 136 -7.94 -0.42 -22.63
N LYS A 137 -7.03 -1.16 -23.27
CA LYS A 137 -5.60 -1.12 -22.94
C LYS A 137 -5.04 0.31 -23.02
N SER A 138 -5.51 1.10 -23.98
CA SER A 138 -5.04 2.46 -24.19
C SER A 138 -5.56 3.43 -23.11
N GLU A 139 -6.81 3.25 -22.66
CA GLU A 139 -7.37 4.00 -21.53
C GLU A 139 -6.63 3.67 -20.23
N LEU A 140 -6.35 2.39 -20.00
CA LEU A 140 -5.57 1.93 -18.84
C LEU A 140 -4.14 2.49 -18.84
N GLU A 141 -3.50 2.55 -20.01
CA GLU A 141 -2.20 3.18 -20.16
C GLU A 141 -2.27 4.67 -19.81
N ARG A 142 -3.18 5.43 -20.45
CA ARG A 142 -3.32 6.87 -20.19
C ARG A 142 -3.61 7.17 -18.72
N MET A 143 -4.52 6.41 -18.11
CA MET A 143 -4.84 6.51 -16.69
C MET A 143 -3.61 6.21 -15.81
N THR A 144 -2.89 5.13 -16.10
CA THR A 144 -1.71 4.72 -15.32
C THR A 144 -0.62 5.78 -15.38
N ARG A 145 -0.33 6.30 -16.58
CA ARG A 145 0.67 7.36 -16.79
C ARG A 145 0.27 8.62 -16.04
N ARG A 146 -0.98 9.07 -16.20
CA ARG A 146 -1.47 10.27 -15.51
C ARG A 146 -1.42 10.11 -14.00
N TYR A 147 -1.90 8.99 -13.46
CA TYR A 147 -1.82 8.70 -12.03
C TYR A 147 -0.38 8.75 -11.51
N PHE A 148 0.56 8.14 -12.23
CA PHE A 148 1.94 8.10 -11.80
C PHE A 148 2.57 9.50 -11.79
N SER A 149 2.24 10.33 -12.79
CA SER A 149 2.63 11.75 -12.83
C SER A 149 2.14 12.53 -11.60
N GLU A 150 0.90 12.30 -11.17
CA GLU A 150 0.34 13.01 -9.99
C GLU A 150 1.07 12.65 -8.69
N ILE A 151 1.58 11.42 -8.54
CA ILE A 151 2.25 10.97 -7.30
C ILE A 151 3.78 11.11 -7.32
N LEU A 152 4.37 11.67 -8.40
CA LEU A 152 5.81 11.86 -8.53
C LEU A 152 6.48 12.55 -7.33
N PRO A 153 5.88 13.57 -6.66
CA PRO A 153 6.53 14.25 -5.55
C PRO A 153 6.93 13.33 -4.39
N ILE A 154 6.28 12.16 -4.26
CA ILE A 154 6.47 11.25 -3.14
C ILE A 154 7.04 9.88 -3.56
N VAL A 155 7.24 9.64 -4.85
CA VAL A 155 7.73 8.38 -5.43
C VAL A 155 9.18 8.53 -5.88
N GLY A 156 9.94 7.45 -5.78
CA GLY A 156 11.36 7.41 -6.17
C GLY A 156 12.04 6.14 -5.67
N PRO A 157 13.16 5.72 -6.29
CA PRO A 157 13.88 4.50 -5.90
C PRO A 157 14.37 4.51 -4.44
N ASP A 158 14.54 5.69 -3.86
CA ASP A 158 14.99 5.98 -2.50
C ASP A 158 13.88 6.57 -1.61
N LYS A 159 12.64 6.66 -2.11
CA LYS A 159 11.51 7.31 -1.41
C LYS A 159 10.32 6.37 -1.23
N ASP A 160 9.80 5.87 -2.34
CA ASP A 160 8.62 5.00 -2.37
C ASP A 160 8.61 4.22 -3.69
N ILE A 161 8.57 2.90 -3.59
CA ILE A 161 8.71 1.98 -4.72
C ILE A 161 7.41 1.16 -4.89
N PRO A 162 6.53 1.54 -5.84
CA PRO A 162 5.35 0.77 -6.17
C PRO A 162 5.61 -0.67 -6.68
N ALA A 163 4.55 -1.47 -6.72
CA ALA A 163 4.56 -2.86 -7.21
C ALA A 163 3.18 -3.24 -7.79
N PRO A 164 3.05 -4.43 -8.42
CA PRO A 164 1.74 -4.97 -8.77
C PRO A 164 0.87 -5.28 -7.56
N ASP A 165 -0.44 -5.25 -7.77
CA ASP A 165 -1.49 -5.74 -6.88
C ASP A 165 -2.72 -6.15 -7.73
N VAL A 166 -3.92 -6.21 -7.16
CA VAL A 166 -5.14 -6.59 -7.89
C VAL A 166 -5.33 -5.70 -9.13
N TYR A 167 -5.47 -6.38 -10.27
CA TYR A 167 -5.63 -5.81 -11.62
C TYR A 167 -4.53 -4.84 -12.06
N THR A 168 -3.33 -4.97 -11.50
CA THR A 168 -2.11 -4.42 -12.06
C THR A 168 -1.05 -5.50 -12.21
N ASP A 169 -0.15 -5.31 -13.16
CA ASP A 169 0.76 -6.36 -13.61
C ASP A 169 2.10 -5.77 -14.09
N ALA A 170 2.91 -6.61 -14.75
CA ALA A 170 4.19 -6.18 -15.30
C ALA A 170 4.05 -5.08 -16.36
N GLN A 171 2.99 -5.11 -17.18
CA GLN A 171 2.73 -4.06 -18.17
C GLN A 171 2.41 -2.72 -17.48
N THR A 172 1.61 -2.76 -16.42
CA THR A 172 1.30 -1.58 -15.61
C THR A 172 2.58 -0.98 -15.01
N MET A 173 3.46 -1.82 -14.47
CA MET A 173 4.75 -1.38 -13.93
C MET A 173 5.68 -0.81 -15.01
N ALA A 174 5.64 -1.35 -16.23
CA ALA A 174 6.40 -0.82 -17.35
C ALA A 174 5.97 0.63 -17.67
N TRP A 175 4.66 0.91 -17.76
CA TRP A 175 4.16 2.26 -18.01
C TRP A 175 4.52 3.24 -16.88
N MET A 176 4.48 2.79 -15.62
CA MET A 176 4.87 3.61 -14.47
C MET A 176 6.36 3.95 -14.50
N MET A 177 7.23 2.96 -14.76
CA MET A 177 8.67 3.15 -14.86
C MET A 177 9.04 4.10 -16.02
N ASP A 178 8.40 3.91 -17.17
CA ASP A 178 8.60 4.76 -18.34
C ASP A 178 8.18 6.21 -18.06
N THR A 179 6.98 6.41 -17.49
CA THR A 179 6.48 7.75 -17.13
C THR A 179 7.43 8.48 -16.19
N TYR A 180 7.93 7.80 -15.16
CA TYR A 180 8.90 8.38 -14.24
C TYR A 180 10.22 8.73 -14.95
N SER A 181 10.73 7.81 -15.74
CA SER A 181 12.03 7.97 -16.41
C SER A 181 12.01 9.12 -17.40
N MET A 182 10.94 9.22 -18.18
CA MET A 182 10.73 10.32 -19.13
C MET A 182 10.56 11.67 -18.42
N THR A 183 9.92 11.69 -17.25
CA THR A 183 9.78 12.94 -16.47
C THR A 183 11.09 13.36 -15.81
N LEU A 184 11.90 12.39 -15.36
CA LEU A 184 13.21 12.63 -14.76
C LEU A 184 14.28 12.99 -15.81
N GLY A 185 14.08 12.61 -17.07
CA GLY A 185 15.08 12.73 -18.14
C GLY A 185 16.17 11.65 -18.12
N SER A 186 15.99 10.59 -17.33
CA SER A 186 16.92 9.45 -17.27
C SER A 186 16.23 8.16 -16.85
N THR A 187 16.77 7.02 -17.28
CA THR A 187 16.20 5.69 -17.00
C THR A 187 16.29 5.33 -15.52
N ALA A 188 15.14 5.18 -14.85
CA ALA A 188 15.06 4.85 -13.43
C ALA A 188 14.46 3.45 -13.18
N LEU A 189 15.24 2.39 -13.42
CA LEU A 189 14.78 1.01 -13.25
C LEU A 189 14.30 0.70 -11.82
N GLY A 190 14.85 1.35 -10.81
CA GLY A 190 14.53 1.08 -9.40
C GLY A 190 13.20 1.66 -8.90
N VAL A 191 12.51 2.50 -9.69
CA VAL A 191 11.33 3.24 -9.19
C VAL A 191 10.11 2.36 -8.94
N VAL A 192 9.99 1.22 -9.62
CA VAL A 192 8.95 0.22 -9.37
C VAL A 192 9.53 -1.19 -9.44
N THR A 193 8.96 -2.10 -8.67
CA THR A 193 9.24 -3.54 -8.78
C THR A 193 8.17 -4.25 -9.59
N GLY A 194 8.47 -5.45 -10.08
CA GLY A 194 7.50 -6.27 -10.79
C GLY A 194 7.30 -5.96 -12.26
N LYS A 195 8.29 -5.27 -12.82
CA LYS A 195 8.47 -5.02 -14.26
C LYS A 195 8.71 -6.33 -15.05
N PRO A 196 8.56 -6.30 -16.38
CA PRO A 196 9.02 -7.37 -17.26
C PRO A 196 10.54 -7.57 -17.15
N VAL A 197 11.02 -8.78 -17.47
CA VAL A 197 12.45 -9.12 -17.43
C VAL A 197 13.28 -8.19 -18.32
N SER A 198 12.77 -7.85 -19.51
CA SER A 198 13.40 -6.91 -20.45
C SER A 198 13.59 -5.50 -19.90
N LEU A 199 12.89 -5.12 -18.82
CA LEU A 199 13.02 -3.84 -18.14
C LEU A 199 13.62 -3.99 -16.74
N GLY A 200 14.45 -5.00 -16.50
CA GLY A 200 15.09 -5.23 -15.19
C GLY A 200 14.15 -5.83 -14.15
N GLY A 201 13.17 -6.62 -14.59
CA GLY A 201 12.37 -7.48 -13.72
C GLY A 201 13.17 -8.69 -13.23
N SER A 202 12.94 -9.11 -11.98
CA SER A 202 13.58 -10.30 -11.42
C SER A 202 12.93 -11.58 -11.95
N LEU A 203 13.76 -12.57 -12.32
CA LEU A 203 13.31 -13.95 -12.52
C LEU A 203 12.69 -14.50 -11.23
N GLY A 204 11.79 -15.47 -11.37
CA GLY A 204 11.10 -16.12 -10.26
C GLY A 204 10.04 -15.27 -9.56
N ARG A 205 9.84 -14.00 -9.94
CA ARG A 205 8.88 -13.11 -9.26
C ARG A 205 7.44 -13.62 -9.27
N ASN A 206 6.98 -14.16 -10.40
CA ASN A 206 5.56 -14.53 -10.59
C ASN A 206 5.09 -15.56 -9.56
N GLU A 207 5.96 -16.50 -9.20
CA GLU A 207 5.66 -17.57 -8.25
C GLU A 207 6.11 -17.27 -6.82
N ALA A 208 6.84 -16.16 -6.59
CA ALA A 208 7.50 -15.89 -5.32
C ALA A 208 6.54 -15.90 -4.11
N THR A 209 5.33 -15.36 -4.29
CA THR A 209 4.32 -15.34 -3.21
C THR A 209 3.80 -16.75 -2.91
N ALA A 210 3.50 -17.55 -3.94
CA ALA A 210 3.03 -18.92 -3.79
C ALA A 210 4.10 -19.83 -3.18
N ARG A 211 5.36 -19.73 -3.64
CA ARG A 211 6.49 -20.47 -3.05
C ARG A 211 6.73 -20.08 -1.59
N GLY A 212 6.60 -18.81 -1.23
CA GLY A 212 6.66 -18.38 0.16
C GLY A 212 5.58 -19.03 1.03
N CYS A 213 4.35 -19.13 0.51
CA CYS A 213 3.27 -19.83 1.21
C CYS A 213 3.56 -21.33 1.38
N LEU A 214 4.12 -21.98 0.35
CA LEU A 214 4.55 -23.38 0.43
C LEU A 214 5.57 -23.56 1.54
N PHE A 215 6.65 -22.77 1.56
CA PHE A 215 7.71 -22.90 2.57
C PHE A 215 7.20 -22.68 3.99
N VAL A 216 6.36 -21.67 4.22
CA VAL A 216 5.78 -21.43 5.56
C VAL A 216 4.87 -22.59 5.98
N THR A 217 4.12 -23.17 5.04
CA THR A 217 3.27 -24.35 5.31
C THR A 217 4.12 -25.57 5.65
N GLU A 218 5.18 -25.83 4.87
CA GLU A 218 6.10 -26.95 5.11
C GLU A 218 6.76 -26.83 6.49
N GLU A 219 7.21 -25.64 6.90
CA GLU A 219 7.77 -25.43 8.24
C GLU A 219 6.71 -25.60 9.34
N ALA A 220 5.47 -25.14 9.14
CA ALA A 220 4.40 -25.29 10.12
C ALA A 220 3.99 -26.76 10.32
N CYS A 221 4.12 -27.61 9.29
CA CYS A 221 3.82 -29.05 9.38
C CYS A 221 4.92 -29.88 10.07
N LYS A 222 6.09 -29.30 10.39
CA LYS A 222 7.15 -29.98 11.14
C LYS A 222 6.91 -29.98 12.66
N VAL A 223 5.95 -29.20 13.12
CA VAL A 223 5.64 -28.97 14.55
C VAL A 223 4.65 -29.98 15.07
#